data_AF-A0A077XMG9-F1
#
_entry.id   AF-A0A077XMG9-F1
#
_cell.length_a   1.000
_cell.length_b   1.000
_cell.length_c   1.000
_cell.angle_alpha   90.00
_cell.angle_beta   90.00
_cell.angle_gamma   90.00
#
_symmetry.space_group_name_H-M   'P 1'
#
loop_
_entity.id
_entity.type
_entity.pdbx_description
1 polymer ?
#
loop_
_entity_poly.entity_id
_entity_poly.type
_entity_poly.pdbx_seq_one_letter_code
_entity_poly.pdbx_strand_id
1 'polypeptide(L)'
;MKTIEYFKLQAKNLYKDFKTQKSYFDPDYGRNLYEYAPKFFDVDLLILDYDIVENKFTLMNAQHYIAKLAGFTKWTEMLKASPSAQKLSKLLFDNMHKISVIEWDIYISGEQNEKGFLFDDEFKLDIFKAVFDEVDGHQGGVSDYRLTRNEKLSNKKHIIKPKKNKITVQIYTLPLSRSDRKEFIEVANKKFDELLQIMEPIHPELIRKLWNADQYIQGVLKPDMLPIDRDYALSLVEAFLINHFISLDIESASNV
;
A
#
# COMPACT_ATOMS: atom_id res chain seq x y z
N MET A 1 14.99 25.59 3.31
CA MET A 1 15.17 25.34 4.76
C MET A 1 13.86 25.13 5.53
N LYS A 2 12.79 25.93 5.35
CA LYS A 2 11.51 25.71 6.09
C LYS A 2 10.92 24.29 5.90
N THR A 3 11.06 23.71 4.71
CA THR A 3 10.54 22.37 4.39
C THR A 3 11.24 21.24 5.16
N ILE A 4 12.57 21.28 5.26
CA ILE A 4 13.32 20.25 6.00
C ILE A 4 13.00 20.29 7.50
N GLU A 5 12.88 21.48 8.09
CA GLU A 5 12.46 21.61 9.49
C GLU A 5 11.02 21.12 9.71
N TYR A 6 10.13 21.33 8.75
CA TYR A 6 8.80 20.73 8.75
C TYR A 6 8.87 19.20 8.79
N PHE A 7 9.63 18.56 7.91
CA PHE A 7 9.75 17.10 7.92
C PHE A 7 10.46 16.55 9.16
N LYS A 8 11.43 17.28 9.73
CA LYS A 8 12.04 16.92 11.02
C LYS A 8 10.99 16.92 12.13
N LEU A 9 10.06 17.87 12.12
CA LEU A 9 8.95 17.89 13.05
C LEU A 9 8.00 16.71 12.83
N GLN A 10 7.66 16.38 11.57
CA GLN A 10 6.81 15.23 11.27
C GLN A 10 7.45 13.91 11.71
N ALA A 11 8.76 13.73 11.49
CA ALA A 11 9.48 12.55 11.97
C ALA A 11 9.48 12.44 13.51
N LYS A 12 9.61 13.57 14.22
CA LYS A 12 9.48 13.60 15.68
C LYS A 12 8.05 13.27 16.13
N ASN A 13 7.03 13.67 15.40
CA ASN A 13 5.63 13.36 15.71
C ASN A 13 5.34 11.87 15.50
N LEU A 14 5.75 11.30 14.36
CA LEU A 14 5.64 9.87 14.11
C LEU A 14 6.37 9.04 15.18
N TYR A 15 7.60 9.44 15.52
CA TYR A 15 8.35 8.77 16.57
C TYR A 15 7.66 8.86 17.95
N LYS A 16 6.97 9.97 18.26
CA LYS A 16 6.18 10.08 19.50
C LYS A 16 4.99 9.11 19.49
N ASP A 17 4.33 8.94 18.35
CA ASP A 17 3.20 8.02 18.21
C ASP A 17 3.65 6.57 18.39
N PHE A 18 4.76 6.16 17.78
CA PHE A 18 5.35 4.83 18.01
C PHE A 18 5.77 4.59 19.46
N LYS A 19 6.12 5.63 20.23
CA LYS A 19 6.42 5.48 21.67
C LYS A 19 5.21 5.20 22.55
N THR A 20 4.00 5.34 22.01
CA THR A 20 2.78 4.97 22.74
C THR A 20 2.54 3.46 22.78
N GLN A 21 3.40 2.69 22.11
CA GLN A 21 3.38 1.23 22.08
C GLN A 21 3.17 0.63 23.46
N LYS A 22 2.14 -0.20 23.58
CA LYS A 22 1.93 -1.09 24.73
C LYS A 22 1.81 -2.50 24.23
N SER A 23 2.43 -3.43 24.95
CA SER A 23 2.30 -4.84 24.65
C SER A 23 1.09 -5.42 25.38
N TYR A 24 0.31 -6.24 24.69
CA TYR A 24 -0.73 -7.06 25.29
C TYR A 24 -0.62 -8.49 24.77
N PHE A 25 -1.02 -9.45 25.60
CA PHE A 25 -1.07 -10.84 25.18
C PHE A 25 -2.36 -11.07 24.41
N ASP A 26 -2.25 -11.61 23.19
CA ASP A 26 -3.39 -12.01 22.39
C ASP A 26 -3.56 -13.55 22.46
N PRO A 27 -4.64 -14.06 23.09
CA PRO A 27 -4.88 -15.49 23.22
C PRO A 27 -5.13 -16.21 21.89
N ASP A 28 -5.69 -15.51 20.89
CA ASP A 28 -6.03 -16.11 19.59
C ASP A 28 -4.76 -16.36 18.76
N TYR A 29 -3.77 -15.47 18.87
CA TYR A 29 -2.46 -15.63 18.22
C TYR A 29 -1.41 -16.31 19.11
N GLY A 30 -1.72 -16.58 20.38
CA GLY A 30 -0.80 -17.19 21.34
C GLY A 30 0.50 -16.41 21.57
N ARG A 31 0.50 -15.10 21.29
CA ARG A 31 1.70 -14.24 21.34
C ARG A 31 1.36 -12.84 21.82
N ASN A 32 2.38 -12.10 22.25
CA ASN A 32 2.23 -10.69 22.54
C ASN A 32 2.12 -9.89 21.24
N LEU A 33 1.10 -9.04 21.15
CA LEU A 33 0.93 -8.03 20.12
C LEU A 33 1.16 -6.64 20.70
N TYR A 34 1.12 -5.62 19.84
CA TYR A 34 1.26 -4.23 20.22
C TYR A 34 -0.02 -3.45 19.92
N GLU A 35 -0.33 -2.50 20.80
CA GLU A 35 -1.35 -1.48 20.60
C GLU A 35 -0.72 -0.10 20.70
N TYR A 36 -1.29 0.87 19.98
CA TYR A 36 -0.82 2.25 19.93
C TYR A 36 -1.94 3.22 20.29
N ALA A 37 -1.58 4.38 20.84
CA ALA A 37 -2.47 5.50 21.09
C ALA A 37 -1.96 6.75 20.34
N PRO A 38 -1.90 6.71 19.00
CA PRO A 38 -1.26 7.75 18.22
C PRO A 38 -2.08 9.04 18.18
N LYS A 39 -1.41 10.16 17.95
CA LYS A 39 -2.02 11.49 17.87
C LYS A 39 -1.87 12.16 16.50
N PHE A 40 -0.85 11.79 15.75
CA PHE A 40 -0.48 12.47 14.50
C PHE A 40 -0.61 11.56 13.28
N PHE A 41 -0.33 10.27 13.41
CA PHE A 41 -0.34 9.31 12.31
C PHE A 41 -1.13 8.04 12.64
N ASP A 42 -1.75 7.44 11.63
CA ASP A 42 -2.27 6.09 11.74
C ASP A 42 -1.11 5.09 11.73
N VAL A 43 -0.65 4.74 12.93
CA VAL A 43 0.53 3.87 13.12
C VAL A 43 0.24 2.45 12.67
N ASP A 44 -0.96 1.93 12.93
CA ASP A 44 -1.32 0.55 12.58
C ASP A 44 -1.31 0.38 11.06
N LEU A 45 -1.89 1.35 10.34
CA LEU A 45 -1.88 1.36 8.88
C LEU A 45 -0.46 1.50 8.31
N LEU A 46 0.37 2.37 8.89
CA LEU A 46 1.77 2.51 8.47
C LEU A 46 2.57 1.22 8.70
N ILE A 47 2.32 0.49 9.79
CA ILE A 47 2.99 -0.79 10.06
C ILE A 47 2.61 -1.81 9.01
N LEU A 48 1.32 -1.90 8.67
CA LEU A 48 0.80 -2.83 7.67
C LEU A 48 1.37 -2.54 6.27
N ASP A 49 1.31 -1.29 5.83
CA ASP A 49 1.65 -0.94 4.43
C ASP A 49 3.16 -0.89 4.17
N TYR A 50 3.98 -0.70 5.21
CA TYR A 50 5.44 -0.60 5.09
C TYR A 50 6.22 -1.73 5.78
N ASP A 51 5.54 -2.77 6.26
CA ASP A 51 6.12 -3.90 7.00
C ASP A 51 7.07 -3.43 8.12
N ILE A 52 6.62 -2.43 8.90
CA ILE A 52 7.49 -1.78 9.88
C ILE A 52 7.81 -2.75 11.00
N VAL A 53 9.11 -3.00 11.21
CA VAL A 53 9.57 -3.70 12.41
C VAL A 53 9.32 -2.84 13.64
N GLU A 54 8.29 -3.22 14.40
CA GLU A 54 7.78 -2.49 15.55
C GLU A 54 8.77 -2.50 16.74
N ASN A 55 9.54 -3.58 16.89
CA ASN A 55 10.53 -3.67 17.95
C ASN A 55 11.73 -2.74 17.64
N LYS A 56 12.13 -1.94 18.63
CA LYS A 56 13.26 -0.98 18.50
C LYS A 56 13.05 0.12 17.45
N PHE A 57 11.82 0.58 17.23
CA PHE A 57 11.55 1.72 16.36
C PHE A 57 12.30 2.98 16.84
N THR A 58 13.13 3.59 15.99
CA THR A 58 13.97 4.75 16.32
C THR A 58 13.51 6.02 15.61
N LEU A 59 14.04 7.17 16.04
CA LEU A 59 13.83 8.43 15.31
C LEU A 59 14.38 8.39 13.88
N MET A 60 15.46 7.64 13.64
CA MET A 60 16.02 7.46 12.30
C MET A 60 15.06 6.65 11.41
N ASN A 61 14.38 5.65 11.97
CA ASN A 61 13.33 4.92 11.27
C ASN A 61 12.18 5.87 10.92
N ALA A 62 11.74 6.69 11.87
CA ALA A 62 10.68 7.68 11.63
C ALA A 62 11.06 8.66 10.50
N GLN A 63 12.30 9.15 10.49
CA GLN A 63 12.82 9.99 9.40
C GLN A 63 12.76 9.28 8.04
N HIS A 64 13.16 8.01 8.01
CA HIS A 64 13.11 7.19 6.78
C HIS A 64 11.69 7.05 6.24
N TYR A 65 10.72 6.73 7.08
CA TYR A 65 9.32 6.58 6.63
C TYR A 65 8.69 7.92 6.23
N ILE A 66 9.00 9.02 6.93
CA ILE A 66 8.56 10.35 6.50
C ILE A 66 9.14 10.71 5.12
N ALA A 67 10.38 10.32 4.82
CA ALA A 67 10.95 10.53 3.48
C ALA A 67 10.19 9.75 2.41
N LYS A 68 9.85 8.48 2.67
CA LYS A 68 9.01 7.66 1.78
C LYS A 68 7.65 8.28 1.52
N LEU A 69 6.97 8.70 2.58
CA LEU A 69 5.67 9.38 2.50
C LEU A 69 5.74 10.72 1.75
N ALA A 70 6.93 11.32 1.64
CA ALA A 70 7.16 12.58 0.93
C ALA A 70 7.71 12.37 -0.50
N GLY A 71 7.78 11.13 -1.01
CA GLY A 71 8.24 10.85 -2.37
C GLY A 71 9.73 10.58 -2.52
N PHE A 72 10.45 10.27 -1.43
CA PHE A 72 11.88 9.95 -1.47
C PHE A 72 12.18 8.55 -0.96
N THR A 73 13.23 7.93 -1.48
CA THR A 73 13.61 6.59 -1.01
C THR A 73 14.26 6.62 0.37
N LYS A 74 15.01 7.69 0.68
CA LYS A 74 15.81 7.84 1.91
C LYS A 74 15.82 9.29 2.40
N TRP A 75 15.91 9.45 3.72
CA TRP A 75 16.01 10.78 4.35
C TRP A 75 17.20 11.62 3.84
N THR A 76 18.36 11.00 3.63
CA THR A 76 19.56 11.71 3.16
C THR A 76 19.43 12.24 1.74
N GLU A 77 18.61 11.59 0.90
CA GLU A 77 18.30 12.04 -0.45
C GLU A 77 17.46 13.32 -0.39
N MET A 78 16.39 13.29 0.40
CA MET A 78 15.54 14.47 0.64
C MET A 78 16.32 15.68 1.17
N LEU A 79 17.31 15.47 2.05
CA LEU A 79 18.15 16.56 2.57
C LEU A 79 18.99 17.25 1.49
N LYS A 80 19.38 16.52 0.44
CA LYS A 80 20.21 17.00 -0.67
C LYS A 80 19.38 17.40 -1.90
N ALA A 81 18.08 17.14 -1.88
CA ALA A 81 17.17 17.42 -2.98
C ALA A 81 17.11 18.91 -3.31
N SER A 82 16.80 19.21 -4.58
CA SER A 82 16.63 20.57 -5.07
C SER A 82 15.53 21.33 -4.29
N PRO A 83 15.54 22.66 -4.26
CA PRO A 83 14.46 23.44 -3.64
C PRO A 83 13.07 23.11 -4.19
N SER A 84 12.97 22.77 -5.48
CA SER A 84 11.73 22.42 -6.16
C SER A 84 11.24 21.03 -5.76
N ALA A 85 12.14 20.03 -5.72
CA ALA A 85 11.82 18.70 -5.17
C ALA A 85 11.39 18.77 -3.70
N GLN A 86 12.06 19.59 -2.88
CA GLN A 86 11.64 19.79 -1.49
C GLN A 86 10.25 20.44 -1.40
N LYS A 87 9.90 21.39 -2.27
CA LYS A 87 8.54 21.97 -2.29
C LYS A 87 7.51 20.93 -2.73
N LEU A 88 7.79 20.19 -3.80
CA LEU A 88 6.92 19.13 -4.31
C LEU A 88 6.65 18.07 -3.24
N SER A 89 7.69 17.60 -2.57
CA SER A 89 7.57 16.61 -1.49
C SER A 89 6.65 17.05 -0.35
N LYS A 90 6.66 18.34 -0.02
CA LYS A 90 5.74 18.90 0.97
C LYS A 90 4.31 18.93 0.44
N LEU A 91 4.11 19.27 -0.83
CA LEU A 91 2.77 19.25 -1.44
C LEU A 91 2.21 17.83 -1.51
N LEU A 92 3.01 16.85 -1.90
CA LEU A 92 2.65 15.43 -1.86
C LEU A 92 2.26 15.00 -0.44
N PHE A 93 3.09 15.35 0.54
CA PHE A 93 2.82 15.01 1.94
C PHE A 93 1.55 15.71 2.47
N ASP A 94 1.31 16.95 2.05
CA ASP A 94 0.16 17.73 2.52
C ASP A 94 -1.16 17.30 1.86
N ASN A 95 -1.08 16.77 0.64
CA ASN A 95 -2.19 16.33 -0.19
C ASN A 95 -2.30 14.80 -0.31
N MET A 96 -1.81 14.02 0.67
CA MET A 96 -1.92 12.55 0.66
C MET A 96 -3.37 12.04 0.48
N HIS A 97 -4.36 12.78 0.99
CA HIS A 97 -5.78 12.49 0.81
C HIS A 97 -6.28 12.63 -0.64
N LYS A 98 -5.55 13.35 -1.50
CA LYS A 98 -5.88 13.56 -2.92
C LYS A 98 -5.19 12.54 -3.82
N ILE A 99 -3.92 12.28 -3.55
CA ILE A 99 -3.07 11.40 -4.35
C ILE A 99 -1.92 10.86 -3.51
N SER A 100 -1.64 9.57 -3.64
CA SER A 100 -0.48 8.96 -3.01
C SER A 100 0.80 9.19 -3.79
N VAL A 101 1.95 9.00 -3.14
CA VAL A 101 3.26 9.06 -3.80
C VAL A 101 3.35 8.06 -4.97
N ILE A 102 2.80 6.85 -4.80
CA ILE A 102 2.85 5.80 -5.83
C ILE A 102 2.03 6.23 -7.05
N GLU A 103 0.82 6.72 -6.83
CA GLU A 103 -0.04 7.22 -7.91
C GLU A 103 0.57 8.42 -8.63
N TRP A 104 1.23 9.31 -7.88
CA TRP A 104 1.97 10.43 -8.45
C TRP A 104 3.12 9.95 -9.35
N ASP A 105 3.90 8.97 -8.89
CA ASP A 105 5.01 8.41 -9.66
C ASP A 105 4.51 7.73 -10.94
N ILE A 106 3.37 7.03 -10.88
CA ILE A 106 2.71 6.45 -12.05
C ILE A 106 2.24 7.54 -13.01
N TYR A 107 1.55 8.56 -12.52
CA TYR A 107 1.06 9.68 -13.31
C TYR A 107 2.19 10.38 -14.08
N ILE A 108 3.26 10.76 -13.37
CA ILE A 108 4.41 11.43 -14.00
C ILE A 108 5.13 10.50 -14.98
N SER A 109 5.24 9.21 -14.68
CA SER A 109 5.85 8.26 -15.62
C SER A 109 5.05 8.16 -16.91
N GLY A 110 3.72 8.10 -16.84
CA GLY A 110 2.85 8.13 -18.02
C GLY A 110 3.04 9.40 -18.85
N GLU A 111 3.00 10.56 -18.20
CA GLU A 111 3.20 11.86 -18.87
C GLU A 111 4.57 11.99 -19.55
N GLN A 112 5.64 11.51 -18.90
CA GLN A 112 6.99 11.52 -19.47
C GLN A 112 7.11 10.58 -20.68
N ASN A 113 6.46 9.42 -20.62
CA ASN A 113 6.44 8.46 -21.73
C ASN A 113 5.71 9.03 -22.94
N GLU A 114 4.54 9.66 -22.73
CA GLU A 114 3.77 10.27 -23.80
C GLU A 114 4.53 11.43 -24.46
N LYS A 115 5.19 12.27 -23.65
CA LYS A 115 5.94 13.43 -24.16
C LYS A 115 7.35 13.07 -24.66
N GLY A 116 7.86 11.89 -24.33
CA GLY A 116 9.15 11.38 -24.80
C GLY A 116 10.37 12.03 -24.15
N PHE A 117 10.24 12.67 -22.99
CA PHE A 117 11.36 13.24 -22.25
C PHE A 117 11.15 13.21 -20.73
N LEU A 118 12.25 13.22 -19.98
CA LEU A 118 12.22 13.25 -18.52
C LEU A 118 11.97 14.65 -17.99
N PHE A 119 11.08 14.77 -17.02
CA PHE A 119 10.76 16.03 -16.38
C PHE A 119 11.74 16.34 -15.27
N ASP A 120 12.19 17.59 -15.21
CA ASP A 120 12.96 18.08 -14.08
C ASP A 120 12.04 18.36 -12.86
N ASP A 121 12.66 18.68 -11.73
CA ASP A 121 11.93 18.91 -10.47
C ASP A 121 11.04 20.16 -10.51
N GLU A 122 11.39 21.16 -11.33
CA GLU A 122 10.60 22.39 -11.47
C GLU A 122 9.32 22.09 -12.26
N PHE A 123 9.45 21.38 -13.37
CA PHE A 123 8.31 21.01 -14.20
C PHE A 123 7.37 20.04 -13.47
N LYS A 124 7.90 19.05 -12.74
CA LYS A 124 7.10 18.18 -11.87
C LYS A 124 6.33 18.96 -10.81
N LEU A 125 6.97 19.95 -10.19
CA LEU A 125 6.32 20.82 -9.20
C LEU A 125 5.17 21.62 -9.81
N ASP A 126 5.36 22.18 -10.99
CA ASP A 126 4.34 22.98 -11.66
C ASP A 126 3.14 22.13 -12.10
N ILE A 127 3.38 20.91 -12.59
CA ILE A 127 2.32 19.93 -12.87
C ILE A 127 1.52 19.62 -11.60
N PHE A 128 2.21 19.32 -10.49
CA PHE A 128 1.51 18.96 -9.25
C PHE A 128 0.59 20.09 -8.77
N LYS A 129 1.04 21.34 -8.84
CA LYS A 129 0.22 22.49 -8.46
C LYS A 129 -1.01 22.62 -9.33
N ALA A 130 -0.81 22.57 -10.65
CA ALA A 130 -1.88 22.76 -11.63
C ALA A 130 -2.94 21.65 -11.56
N VAL A 131 -2.54 20.42 -11.25
CA VAL A 131 -3.43 19.25 -11.33
C VAL A 131 -3.98 18.84 -9.97
N PHE A 132 -3.19 18.91 -8.88
CA PHE A 132 -3.60 18.33 -7.59
C PHE A 132 -3.73 19.35 -6.46
N ASP A 133 -2.90 20.39 -6.43
CA ASP A 133 -2.96 21.40 -5.36
C ASP A 133 -4.16 22.34 -5.55
N GLU A 134 -4.29 22.92 -6.75
CA GLU A 134 -5.32 23.92 -7.09
C GLU A 134 -6.67 23.32 -7.49
N VAL A 135 -6.75 22.00 -7.65
CA VAL A 135 -7.97 21.30 -8.10
C VAL A 135 -8.46 20.31 -7.05
N ASP A 136 -9.71 20.47 -6.65
CA ASP A 136 -10.40 19.59 -5.71
C ASP A 136 -11.16 18.46 -6.44
N GLY A 137 -11.52 17.41 -5.70
CA GLY A 137 -12.28 16.27 -6.22
C GLY A 137 -11.44 15.03 -6.56
N HIS A 138 -10.11 15.15 -6.54
CA HIS A 138 -9.20 14.00 -6.58
C HIS A 138 -9.39 13.13 -5.35
N GLN A 139 -9.45 11.82 -5.55
CA GLN A 139 -9.48 10.81 -4.51
C GLN A 139 -8.50 9.72 -4.92
N GLY A 140 -7.37 9.63 -4.20
CA GLY A 140 -6.41 8.56 -4.38
C GLY A 140 -6.97 7.24 -3.84
N GLY A 141 -6.48 6.13 -4.37
CA GLY A 141 -6.81 4.78 -3.90
C GLY A 141 -6.14 4.40 -2.58
N VAL A 142 -5.15 5.18 -2.12
CA VAL A 142 -4.38 4.90 -0.89
C VAL A 142 -4.74 5.90 0.21
N SER A 143 -4.75 5.40 1.45
CA SER A 143 -5.16 6.13 2.65
C SER A 143 -4.20 7.27 3.04
N ASP A 144 -4.75 8.39 3.52
CA ASP A 144 -3.99 9.43 4.22
C ASP A 144 -3.58 8.92 5.61
N TYR A 145 -2.27 8.72 5.80
CA TYR A 145 -1.73 8.22 7.06
C TYR A 145 -1.75 9.24 8.20
N ARG A 146 -2.19 10.49 7.95
CA ARG A 146 -2.18 11.57 8.96
C ARG A 146 -3.54 11.65 9.64
N LEU A 147 -3.52 11.73 10.97
CA LEU A 147 -4.72 11.95 11.76
C LEU A 147 -5.02 13.46 11.82
N THR A 148 -6.08 13.91 11.15
CA THR A 148 -6.52 15.31 11.23
C THR A 148 -7.15 15.62 12.59
N ARG A 149 -6.77 16.77 13.17
CA ARG A 149 -7.15 17.16 14.53
C ARG A 149 -8.62 17.60 14.69
N ASN A 150 -9.43 17.58 13.62
CA ASN A 150 -10.77 18.18 13.60
C ASN A 150 -11.79 17.46 12.69
N GLU A 151 -11.68 16.15 12.53
CA GLU A 151 -12.91 15.37 12.43
C GLU A 151 -13.26 14.94 13.85
N LYS A 152 -14.34 15.54 14.38
CA LYS A 152 -15.12 14.91 15.45
C LYS A 152 -15.12 13.43 15.14
N LEU A 153 -14.77 12.61 16.13
CA LEU A 153 -15.11 11.19 16.19
C LEU A 153 -16.33 10.93 15.30
N SER A 154 -16.09 10.55 14.04
CA SER A 154 -17.00 9.64 13.39
C SER A 154 -16.91 8.48 14.35
N ASN A 155 -17.96 8.30 15.13
CA ASN A 155 -18.11 7.23 16.09
C ASN A 155 -18.20 5.86 15.38
N LYS A 156 -17.39 5.64 14.35
CA LYS A 156 -16.65 4.41 14.14
C LYS A 156 -15.27 4.65 14.75
N LYS A 157 -15.13 4.62 16.08
CA LYS A 157 -14.74 3.35 16.71
C LYS A 157 -14.58 2.21 15.67
N HIS A 158 -13.50 2.24 14.90
CA HIS A 158 -12.71 1.03 14.72
C HIS A 158 -12.02 0.72 16.07
N ILE A 159 -12.73 0.68 17.21
CA ILE A 159 -12.95 -0.67 17.73
C ILE A 159 -13.35 -1.57 16.57
N ILE A 160 -12.35 -2.24 16.00
CA ILE A 160 -12.55 -3.64 15.64
C ILE A 160 -12.99 -4.27 16.96
N LYS A 161 -14.29 -4.19 17.26
CA LYS A 161 -14.90 -5.18 18.11
C LYS A 161 -14.55 -6.45 17.35
N PRO A 162 -13.91 -7.47 17.97
CA PRO A 162 -13.86 -8.77 17.34
C PRO A 162 -15.27 -9.00 16.85
N LYS A 163 -15.39 -9.10 15.52
CA LYS A 163 -16.65 -9.23 14.83
C LYS A 163 -17.28 -10.43 15.52
N LYS A 164 -18.30 -10.21 16.35
CA LYS A 164 -18.95 -11.27 17.11
C LYS A 164 -19.18 -12.42 16.15
N ASN A 165 -18.46 -13.52 16.40
CA ASN A 165 -18.53 -14.82 15.75
C ASN A 165 -19.14 -14.78 14.34
N LYS A 166 -18.36 -14.43 13.33
CA LYS A 166 -18.40 -15.28 12.14
C LYS A 166 -17.47 -16.42 12.46
N ILE A 167 -17.99 -17.64 12.44
CA ILE A 167 -17.15 -18.84 12.39
C ILE A 167 -16.21 -18.60 11.20
N THR A 168 -14.96 -18.23 11.48
CA THR A 168 -13.94 -18.04 10.46
C THR A 168 -13.58 -19.43 10.00
N VAL A 169 -13.93 -19.73 8.75
CA VAL A 169 -13.58 -21.00 8.13
C VAL A 169 -12.07 -20.97 7.95
N GLN A 170 -11.35 -21.84 8.65
CA GLN A 170 -9.91 -21.95 8.51
C GLN A 170 -9.56 -23.07 7.52
N ILE A 171 -8.51 -22.84 6.76
CA ILE A 171 -7.90 -23.82 5.87
C ILE A 171 -6.79 -24.51 6.66
N TYR A 172 -6.92 -25.82 6.84
CA TYR A 172 -5.98 -26.62 7.63
C TYR A 172 -5.04 -27.49 6.79
N THR A 173 -5.38 -27.72 5.53
CA THR A 173 -4.71 -28.70 4.68
C THR A 173 -4.62 -28.22 3.25
N LEU A 174 -3.49 -28.51 2.61
CA LEU A 174 -3.31 -28.42 1.17
C LEU A 174 -3.19 -29.85 0.59
N PRO A 175 -3.72 -30.12 -0.61
CA PRO A 175 -4.47 -29.20 -1.47
C PRO A 175 -5.81 -28.79 -0.86
N LEU A 176 -6.34 -27.64 -1.28
CA LEU A 176 -7.61 -27.09 -0.80
C LEU A 176 -8.76 -28.10 -0.96
N SER A 177 -9.72 -28.03 -0.05
CA SER A 177 -10.96 -28.78 -0.17
C SER A 177 -11.67 -28.44 -1.49
N ARG A 178 -12.51 -29.34 -2.00
CA ARG A 178 -13.21 -29.12 -3.28
C ARG A 178 -14.05 -27.84 -3.27
N SER A 179 -14.66 -27.50 -2.13
CA SER A 179 -15.46 -26.30 -1.95
C SER A 179 -14.61 -25.03 -1.90
N ASP A 180 -13.50 -25.05 -1.16
CA ASP A 180 -12.61 -23.89 -1.04
C ASP A 180 -11.88 -23.63 -2.36
N ARG A 181 -11.37 -24.69 -3.00
CA ARG A 181 -10.72 -24.60 -4.31
C ARG A 181 -11.63 -23.93 -5.35
N LYS A 182 -12.92 -24.27 -5.36
CA LYS A 182 -13.88 -23.67 -6.30
C LYS A 182 -14.00 -22.16 -6.07
N GLU A 183 -14.16 -21.73 -4.83
CA GLU A 183 -14.30 -20.31 -4.50
C GLU A 183 -13.00 -19.53 -4.79
N PHE A 184 -11.84 -20.10 -4.47
CA PHE A 184 -10.54 -19.48 -4.75
C PHE A 184 -10.33 -19.28 -6.26
N ILE A 185 -10.73 -20.26 -7.08
CA ILE A 185 -10.69 -20.16 -8.54
C ILE A 185 -11.66 -19.07 -9.04
N GLU A 186 -12.87 -18.98 -8.48
CA GLU A 186 -13.85 -17.95 -8.85
C GLU A 186 -13.31 -16.54 -8.55
N VAL A 187 -12.73 -16.34 -7.36
CA VAL A 187 -12.12 -15.06 -6.95
C VAL A 187 -10.92 -14.72 -7.84
N ALA A 188 -10.02 -15.67 -8.08
CA ALA A 188 -8.85 -15.44 -8.93
C ALA A 188 -9.25 -15.08 -10.37
N ASN A 189 -10.22 -15.78 -10.96
CA ASN A 189 -10.71 -15.47 -12.31
C ASN A 189 -11.36 -14.09 -12.38
N LYS A 190 -12.21 -13.76 -11.39
CA LYS A 190 -12.85 -12.43 -11.33
C LYS A 190 -11.79 -11.34 -11.27
N LYS A 191 -10.79 -11.48 -10.39
CA LYS A 191 -9.73 -10.49 -10.24
C LYS A 191 -8.84 -10.42 -11.49
N PHE A 192 -8.59 -11.54 -12.14
CA PHE A 192 -7.86 -11.58 -13.41
C PHE A 192 -8.62 -10.81 -14.51
N ASP A 193 -9.93 -10.99 -14.61
CA ASP A 193 -10.77 -10.28 -15.58
C ASP A 193 -10.82 -8.77 -15.30
N GLU A 194 -10.86 -8.37 -14.02
CA GLU A 194 -10.69 -6.96 -13.62
C GLU A 194 -9.33 -6.41 -14.06
N LEU A 195 -8.24 -7.16 -13.87
CA LEU A 195 -6.90 -6.74 -14.28
C LEU A 195 -6.75 -6.65 -15.80
N LEU A 196 -7.35 -7.54 -16.58
CA LEU A 196 -7.40 -7.43 -18.04
C LEU A 196 -8.02 -6.09 -18.50
N GLN A 197 -9.03 -5.60 -17.78
CA GLN A 197 -9.69 -4.32 -18.09
C GLN A 197 -8.87 -3.12 -17.62
N ILE A 198 -8.25 -3.21 -16.45
CA ILE A 198 -7.52 -2.09 -15.83
C ILE A 198 -6.14 -1.88 -16.47
N MET A 199 -5.45 -2.97 -16.80
CA MET A 199 -4.05 -2.93 -17.23
C MET A 199 -3.90 -2.78 -18.75
N GLU A 200 -4.99 -2.96 -19.52
CA GLU A 200 -5.03 -2.87 -20.99
C GLU A 200 -3.78 -3.45 -21.68
N PRO A 201 -3.45 -4.73 -21.45
CA PRO A 201 -2.22 -5.30 -21.98
C PRO A 201 -2.20 -5.33 -23.51
N ILE A 202 -1.01 -5.35 -24.10
CA ILE A 202 -0.80 -5.28 -25.55
C ILE A 202 -1.42 -6.49 -26.27
N HIS A 203 -1.37 -7.68 -25.64
CA HIS A 203 -1.87 -8.95 -26.19
C HIS A 203 -2.81 -9.67 -25.20
N PRO A 204 -4.02 -9.15 -24.95
CA PRO A 204 -4.94 -9.69 -23.94
C PRO A 204 -5.34 -11.14 -24.23
N GLU A 205 -5.44 -11.53 -25.50
CA GLU A 205 -5.75 -12.90 -25.92
C GLU A 205 -4.64 -13.91 -25.55
N LEU A 206 -3.37 -13.51 -25.62
CA LEU A 206 -2.24 -14.38 -25.27
C LEU A 206 -2.15 -14.55 -23.76
N ILE A 207 -2.31 -13.47 -23.01
CA ILE A 207 -2.33 -13.49 -21.53
C ILE A 207 -3.48 -14.34 -21.02
N ARG A 208 -4.68 -14.21 -21.61
CA ARG A 208 -5.82 -15.06 -21.25
C ARG A 208 -5.57 -16.54 -21.57
N LYS A 209 -4.80 -16.85 -22.62
CA LYS A 209 -4.44 -18.22 -22.98
C LYS A 209 -3.41 -18.84 -22.03
N LEU A 210 -2.49 -18.03 -21.50
CA LEU A 210 -1.49 -18.45 -20.51
C LEU A 210 -2.09 -18.60 -19.10
N TRP A 211 -3.17 -17.89 -18.81
CA TRP A 211 -3.82 -17.91 -17.51
C TRP A 211 -4.35 -19.29 -17.13
N ASN A 212 -3.91 -19.79 -15.98
CA ASN A 212 -4.40 -21.00 -15.35
C ASN A 212 -4.64 -20.74 -13.86
N ALA A 213 -5.88 -20.40 -13.52
CA ALA A 213 -6.29 -20.14 -12.14
C ALA A 213 -5.94 -21.30 -11.20
N ASP A 214 -6.00 -22.53 -11.70
CA ASP A 214 -5.80 -23.73 -10.90
C ASP A 214 -4.33 -23.92 -10.50
N GLN A 215 -3.42 -23.68 -11.45
CA GLN A 215 -1.99 -23.68 -11.20
C GLN A 215 -1.57 -22.48 -10.34
N TYR A 216 -2.19 -21.32 -10.56
CA TYR A 216 -1.95 -20.12 -9.78
C TYR A 216 -2.28 -20.32 -8.30
N ILE A 217 -3.48 -20.82 -7.97
CA ILE A 217 -3.90 -21.05 -6.58
C ILE A 217 -2.97 -22.03 -5.84
N GLN A 218 -2.44 -23.04 -6.53
CA GLN A 218 -1.47 -23.98 -5.95
C GLN A 218 -0.13 -23.33 -5.60
N GLY A 219 0.25 -22.25 -6.30
CA GLY A 219 1.49 -21.52 -6.03
C GLY A 219 1.36 -20.45 -4.93
N VAL A 220 0.14 -19.94 -4.70
CA VAL A 220 -0.12 -18.86 -3.74
C VAL A 220 -0.04 -19.34 -2.29
N LEU A 221 -0.72 -20.44 -1.96
CA LEU A 221 -0.74 -20.97 -0.60
C LEU A 221 0.31 -22.06 -0.43
N LYS A 222 1.11 -21.92 0.63
CA LYS A 222 2.16 -22.88 0.99
C LYS A 222 1.87 -23.59 2.32
N PRO A 223 2.37 -24.82 2.54
CA PRO A 223 2.09 -25.56 3.77
C PRO A 223 2.51 -24.84 5.06
N ASP A 224 3.53 -24.00 5.01
CA ASP A 224 4.02 -23.18 6.14
C ASP A 224 3.10 -22.01 6.50
N MET A 225 2.09 -21.72 5.67
CA MET A 225 1.06 -20.71 5.93
C MET A 225 -0.14 -21.27 6.72
N LEU A 226 -0.21 -22.58 6.94
CA LEU A 226 -1.36 -23.24 7.58
C LEU A 226 -1.23 -23.34 9.12
N PRO A 227 -2.33 -23.25 9.89
CA PRO A 227 -3.68 -22.95 9.43
C PRO A 227 -3.88 -21.47 9.12
N ILE A 228 -4.59 -21.17 8.03
CA ILE A 228 -4.85 -19.81 7.58
C ILE A 228 -6.35 -19.52 7.56
N ASP A 229 -6.73 -18.30 7.91
CA ASP A 229 -8.10 -17.83 7.72
C ASP A 229 -8.43 -17.78 6.22
N ARG A 230 -9.61 -18.30 5.84
CA ARG A 230 -10.03 -18.40 4.43
C ARG A 230 -10.20 -17.04 3.76
N ASP A 231 -10.75 -16.05 4.48
CA ASP A 231 -10.94 -14.70 3.93
C ASP A 231 -9.59 -14.00 3.75
N TYR A 232 -8.64 -14.19 4.68
CA TYR A 232 -7.26 -13.72 4.54
C TYR A 232 -6.50 -14.45 3.42
N ALA A 233 -6.69 -15.75 3.27
CA ALA A 233 -6.11 -16.50 2.16
C ALA A 233 -6.65 -16.03 0.80
N LEU A 234 -7.92 -15.65 0.71
CA LEU A 234 -8.50 -15.03 -0.49
C LEU A 234 -7.93 -13.63 -0.78
N SER A 235 -7.65 -12.82 0.25
CA SER A 235 -7.02 -11.52 0.01
C SER A 235 -5.59 -11.65 -0.53
N LEU A 236 -4.84 -12.67 -0.11
CA LEU A 236 -3.51 -12.99 -0.67
C LEU A 236 -3.58 -13.39 -2.14
N VAL A 237 -4.61 -14.16 -2.52
CA VAL A 237 -4.89 -14.52 -3.93
C VAL A 237 -5.09 -13.26 -4.76
N GLU A 238 -5.85 -12.28 -4.29
CA GLU A 238 -6.06 -11.04 -5.05
C GLU A 238 -4.79 -10.17 -5.10
N ALA A 239 -4.09 -10.03 -3.98
CA ALA A 239 -2.90 -9.18 -3.86
C ALA A 239 -1.74 -9.68 -4.74
N PHE A 240 -1.49 -11.00 -4.75
CA PHE A 240 -0.39 -11.56 -5.53
C PHE A 240 -0.73 -11.71 -7.01
N LEU A 241 -2.02 -11.64 -7.39
CA LEU A 241 -2.42 -11.84 -8.78
C LEU A 241 -1.93 -10.72 -9.68
N ILE A 242 -1.79 -9.49 -9.15
CA ILE A 242 -1.26 -8.34 -9.89
C ILE A 242 0.15 -8.65 -10.40
N ASN A 243 1.03 -9.14 -9.54
CA ASN A 243 2.42 -9.48 -9.91
C ASN A 243 2.49 -10.64 -10.89
N HIS A 244 1.62 -11.65 -10.71
CA HIS A 244 1.54 -12.78 -11.63
C HIS A 244 1.03 -12.35 -13.01
N PHE A 245 0.04 -11.48 -13.06
CA PHE A 245 -0.49 -10.91 -14.30
C PHE A 245 0.59 -10.16 -15.09
N ILE A 246 1.39 -9.32 -14.42
CA ILE A 246 2.53 -8.62 -15.06
C ILE A 246 3.54 -9.62 -15.62
N SER A 247 3.78 -10.73 -14.90
CA SER A 247 4.69 -11.78 -15.38
C SER A 247 4.16 -12.46 -16.65
N LEU A 248 2.85 -12.73 -16.71
CA LEU A 248 2.20 -13.29 -17.90
C LEU A 248 2.22 -12.32 -19.09
N ASP A 249 2.08 -11.02 -18.82
CA ASP A 249 2.16 -9.98 -19.86
C ASP A 249 3.57 -9.96 -20.50
N ILE A 250 4.62 -9.97 -19.67
CA ILE A 250 6.02 -10.07 -20.14
C ILE A 250 6.27 -11.37 -20.92
N GLU A 251 5.77 -12.51 -20.43
CA GLU A 251 5.89 -13.80 -21.09
C GLU A 251 5.14 -13.83 -22.42
N SER A 252 3.97 -13.20 -22.50
CA SER A 252 3.20 -13.10 -23.74
C SER A 252 3.93 -12.27 -24.79
N ALA A 253 4.57 -11.16 -24.40
CA ALA A 253 5.35 -10.30 -25.28
C ALA A 253 6.64 -10.99 -25.79
N SER A 254 7.15 -11.99 -25.06
CA SER A 254 8.34 -12.76 -25.47
C SER A 254 8.02 -13.92 -26.43
N ASN A 255 6.73 -14.24 -26.61
CA ASN A 255 6.23 -15.33 -27.47
C ASN A 255 5.58 -14.83 -28.77
N VAL A 256 5.73 -13.54 -29.09
CA VAL A 256 5.33 -12.87 -30.34
C VAL A 256 6.58 -12.54 -31.15
#